data_AF-A0A521KKN2-F1
#
_entry.id   AF-A0A521KKN2-F1
#
_cell.length_a   1.000
_cell.length_b   1.000
_cell.length_c   1.000
_cell.angle_alpha   90.00
_cell.angle_beta   90.00
_cell.angle_gamma   90.00
#
_symmetry.space_group_name_H-M   'P 1'
#
loop_
_entity.id
_entity.type
_entity.pdbx_description
1 polymer ?
#
loop_
_entity_poly.entity_id
_entity_poly.type
_entity_poly.pdbx_seq_one_letter_code
_entity_poly.pdbx_strand_id
1 'polypeptide(L)'
;MVLLYLGLGTLFGFVLSRSGAADYDFIQGMFLFTNFQLYGIIGSAVAITAPSLYLLKRYGKTLTGKPLVIELKPGHRGNVVGGILFGIGWSITGMCPGPILVNIGEGKVYALAALAGSLVGAGVFGVSYPRLQGIMRLPVLARGTGDG
;
A
#
# COMPACT_ATOMS: atom_id res chain seq x y z
N MET A 1 -17.14 -14.07 -7.34
CA MET A 1 -16.26 -12.94 -6.95
C MET A 1 -14.87 -13.38 -6.54
N VAL A 2 -14.70 -14.40 -5.68
CA VAL A 2 -13.38 -14.89 -5.21
C VAL A 2 -12.42 -15.26 -6.35
N LEU A 3 -12.86 -15.99 -7.38
CA LEU A 3 -12.03 -16.33 -8.55
C LEU A 3 -11.54 -15.09 -9.33
N LEU A 4 -12.34 -14.03 -9.42
CA LEU A 4 -11.92 -12.78 -10.08
C LEU A 4 -10.82 -12.09 -9.27
N TYR A 5 -10.95 -12.03 -7.94
CA TYR A 5 -9.92 -11.47 -7.07
C TYR A 5 -8.62 -12.28 -7.10
N LEU A 6 -8.72 -13.60 -7.13
CA LEU A 6 -7.58 -14.50 -7.31
C LEU A 6 -6.89 -14.24 -8.65
N GLY A 7 -7.64 -14.19 -9.76
CA GLY A 7 -7.10 -13.90 -11.08
C GLY A 7 -6.42 -12.52 -11.17
N LEU A 8 -7.05 -11.48 -10.61
CA LEU A 8 -6.45 -10.13 -10.55
C LEU A 8 -5.18 -10.10 -9.70
N GLY A 9 -5.18 -10.79 -8.55
CA GLY A 9 -4.03 -10.88 -7.65
C GLY A 9 -2.85 -11.60 -8.29
N THR A 10 -3.09 -12.73 -8.98
CA THR A 10 -2.05 -13.46 -9.71
C THR A 10 -1.49 -12.64 -10.87
N LEU A 11 -2.34 -11.97 -11.65
CA LEU A 11 -1.91 -11.06 -12.71
C LEU A 11 -1.05 -9.91 -12.17
N PHE A 12 -1.49 -9.28 -11.07
CA PHE A 12 -0.76 -8.20 -10.43
C PHE A 12 0.60 -8.66 -9.91
N GLY A 13 0.65 -9.80 -9.20
CA GLY A 13 1.90 -10.39 -8.71
C GLY A 13 2.86 -10.76 -9.85
N PHE A 14 2.33 -11.34 -10.93
CA PHE A 14 3.12 -11.71 -12.11
C PHE A 14 3.73 -10.48 -12.81
N VAL A 15 2.97 -9.40 -12.96
CA VAL A 15 3.47 -8.13 -13.54
C VAL A 15 4.53 -7.49 -12.62
N LEU A 16 4.33 -7.52 -11.30
CA LEU A 16 5.31 -7.00 -10.34
C LEU A 16 6.62 -7.78 -10.34
N SER A 17 6.54 -9.12 -10.36
CA SER A 17 7.71 -10.00 -10.48
C SER A 17 8.46 -9.72 -11.79
N ARG A 18 7.76 -9.70 -12.93
CA ARG A 18 8.37 -9.51 -14.25
C ARG A 18 8.96 -8.11 -14.45
N SER A 19 8.43 -7.09 -13.80
CA SER A 19 8.92 -5.71 -13.92
C SER A 19 10.18 -5.43 -13.11
N GLY A 20 10.66 -6.39 -12.29
CA GLY A 20 11.78 -6.19 -11.36
C GLY A 20 11.43 -5.26 -10.20
N ALA A 21 10.18 -4.81 -10.10
CA ALA A 21 9.74 -3.89 -9.05
C ALA A 21 9.67 -4.57 -7.66
N ALA A 22 9.79 -5.89 -7.62
CA ALA A 22 9.93 -6.67 -6.39
C ALA A 22 11.38 -6.80 -5.90
N ASP A 23 12.37 -6.50 -6.73
CA ASP A 23 13.77 -6.69 -6.39
C ASP A 23 14.34 -5.50 -5.59
N TYR A 24 15.15 -5.84 -4.59
CA TYR A 24 15.76 -4.88 -3.66
C TYR A 24 16.66 -3.88 -4.40
N ASP A 25 17.43 -4.35 -5.39
CA ASP A 25 18.39 -3.54 -6.13
C ASP A 25 17.72 -2.43 -6.95
N PHE A 26 16.52 -2.69 -7.49
CA PHE A 26 15.75 -1.66 -8.21
C PHE A 26 15.18 -0.61 -7.26
N ILE A 27 14.77 -1.01 -6.06
CA ILE A 27 14.26 -0.08 -5.04
C ILE A 27 15.40 0.79 -4.49
N GLN A 28 16.56 0.19 -4.18
CA GLN A 28 17.75 0.96 -3.79
C GLN A 28 18.23 1.85 -4.93
N GLY A 29 18.26 1.35 -6.17
CA GLY A 29 18.63 2.12 -7.36
C GLY A 29 17.71 3.32 -7.62
N MET A 30 16.43 3.24 -7.21
CA MET A 30 15.51 4.37 -7.19
C MET A 30 15.92 5.41 -6.13
N PHE A 31 16.19 5.00 -4.89
CA PHE A 31 16.64 5.90 -3.82
C PHE A 31 18.01 6.54 -4.09
N LEU A 32 18.89 5.83 -4.78
CA LEU A 32 20.21 6.30 -5.22
C LEU A 32 20.18 7.05 -6.57
N PHE A 33 19.00 7.30 -7.14
CA PHE A 33 18.80 7.96 -8.45
C PHE A 33 19.61 7.36 -9.61
N THR A 34 19.99 6.09 -9.50
CA THR A 34 20.81 5.40 -10.51
C THR A 34 19.91 4.74 -11.56
N ASN A 35 18.70 4.32 -11.19
CA ASN A 35 17.77 3.66 -12.09
C ASN A 35 16.37 4.31 -12.05
N PHE A 36 15.94 4.90 -13.17
CA PHE A 36 14.64 5.59 -13.30
C PHE A 36 13.48 4.67 -13.70
N GLN A 37 13.73 3.38 -13.91
CA GLN A 37 12.70 2.42 -14.31
C GLN A 37 11.52 2.38 -13.32
N LEU A 38 11.81 2.33 -12.01
CA LEU A 38 10.78 2.28 -10.97
C LEU A 38 9.98 3.59 -10.88
N TYR A 39 10.64 4.74 -11.06
CA TYR A 39 9.99 6.04 -11.14
C TYR A 39 9.02 6.11 -12.34
N GLY A 40 9.39 5.53 -13.48
CA GLY A 40 8.51 5.43 -14.65
C GLY A 40 7.28 4.55 -14.41
N ILE A 41 7.44 3.42 -13.73
CA ILE A 41 6.33 2.52 -13.37
C ILE A 41 5.37 3.21 -12.39
N ILE A 42 5.89 3.81 -11.32
CA ILE A 42 5.05 4.51 -10.33
C ILE A 42 4.39 5.74 -10.97
N GLY A 43 5.13 6.51 -11.76
CA GLY A 43 4.63 7.71 -12.44
C GLY A 43 3.50 7.40 -13.42
N SER A 44 3.65 6.36 -14.26
CA SER A 44 2.60 5.93 -15.18
C SER A 44 1.37 5.38 -14.45
N ALA A 45 1.56 4.60 -13.38
CA ALA A 45 0.46 4.13 -12.55
C ALA A 45 -0.35 5.29 -11.95
N VAL A 46 0.33 6.33 -11.44
CA VAL A 46 -0.32 7.54 -10.92
C VAL A 46 -1.02 8.33 -12.04
N ALA A 47 -0.36 8.51 -13.18
CA ALA A 47 -0.90 9.23 -14.33
C ALA A 47 -2.16 8.58 -14.91
N ILE A 48 -2.29 7.26 -14.81
CA ILE A 48 -3.49 6.53 -15.23
C ILE A 48 -4.56 6.56 -14.13
N THR A 49 -4.17 6.30 -12.88
CA THR A 49 -5.11 6.14 -11.76
C THR A 49 -5.76 7.46 -11.34
N ALA A 50 -5.01 8.56 -11.30
CA ALA A 50 -5.52 9.87 -10.87
C ALA A 50 -6.70 10.38 -11.74
N PRO A 51 -6.59 10.46 -13.08
CA PRO A 51 -7.72 10.86 -13.92
C PRO A 51 -8.83 9.82 -13.92
N SER A 52 -8.52 8.53 -13.84
CA SER A 52 -9.53 7.46 -13.73
C SER A 52 -10.39 7.60 -12.48
N LEU A 53 -9.77 7.84 -11.32
CA LEU A 53 -10.49 8.09 -10.06
C LEU A 53 -11.26 9.40 -10.09
N TYR A 54 -10.72 10.45 -10.73
CA TYR A 54 -11.44 11.71 -10.90
C TYR A 54 -12.71 11.53 -11.74
N LEU A 55 -12.62 10.81 -12.85
CA LEU A 55 -13.77 10.46 -13.69
C LEU A 55 -14.76 9.58 -12.94
N LEU A 56 -14.28 8.60 -12.15
CA LEU A 56 -15.13 7.74 -11.32
C LEU A 56 -15.82 8.52 -10.20
N LYS A 57 -15.17 9.53 -9.62
CA LYS A 57 -15.80 10.43 -8.65
C LYS A 57 -16.92 11.27 -9.27
N ARG A 58 -16.78 11.64 -10.54
CA ARG A 58 -17.72 12.53 -11.25
C ARG A 58 -18.88 11.77 -11.94
N TYR A 59 -18.63 10.57 -12.44
CA TYR A 59 -19.58 9.79 -13.24
C TYR A 59 -19.81 8.35 -12.75
N GLY A 60 -19.08 7.91 -11.71
CA GLY A 60 -19.08 6.53 -11.26
C GLY A 60 -20.36 6.13 -10.54
N LYS A 61 -21.00 5.09 -11.08
CA LYS A 61 -22.01 4.29 -10.40
C LYS A 61 -21.33 3.04 -9.86
N THR A 62 -21.59 2.68 -8.61
CA THR A 62 -21.20 1.38 -8.07
C THR A 62 -21.86 0.25 -8.87
N LEU A 63 -21.34 -0.98 -8.81
CA LEU A 63 -21.95 -2.18 -9.41
C LEU A 63 -23.42 -2.39 -8.97
N THR A 64 -23.84 -1.74 -7.87
CA THR A 64 -25.19 -1.76 -7.30
C THR A 64 -26.03 -0.51 -7.63
N GLY A 65 -25.56 0.38 -8.54
CA GLY A 65 -26.29 1.57 -8.99
C GLY A 65 -26.27 2.78 -8.04
N LYS A 66 -25.62 2.69 -6.88
CA LYS A 66 -25.48 3.79 -5.91
C LYS A 66 -24.34 4.75 -6.31
N PRO A 67 -24.45 6.06 -6.02
CA PRO A 67 -23.37 7.01 -6.26
C PRO A 67 -22.13 6.60 -5.47
N LEU A 68 -20.97 6.59 -6.13
CA LEU A 68 -19.71 6.15 -5.56
C LEU A 68 -19.15 7.27 -4.65
N VAL A 69 -19.48 7.21 -3.35
CA VAL A 69 -18.97 8.16 -2.36
C VAL A 69 -17.55 7.76 -1.98
N ILE A 70 -16.57 8.41 -2.61
CA ILE A 70 -15.17 8.30 -2.19
C ILE A 70 -14.98 9.26 -1.01
N GLU A 71 -15.08 8.72 0.21
CA GLU A 71 -14.84 9.48 1.43
C GLU A 71 -13.34 9.77 1.58
N LEU A 72 -12.97 11.04 1.57
CA LEU A 72 -11.58 11.44 1.78
C LEU A 72 -11.25 11.25 3.26
N LYS A 73 -10.19 10.47 3.53
CA LYS A 73 -9.73 10.26 4.90
C LYS A 73 -9.15 11.57 5.44
N PRO A 74 -9.61 12.08 6.59
CA PRO A 74 -9.15 13.37 7.11
C PRO A 74 -7.66 13.30 7.45
N GLY A 75 -6.92 14.32 7.01
CA GLY A 75 -5.52 14.47 7.35
C GLY A 75 -5.35 14.72 8.84
N HIS A 76 -4.51 13.93 9.52
CA HIS A 76 -4.17 14.10 10.92
C HIS A 76 -2.66 14.12 11.13
N ARG A 77 -2.19 14.65 12.27
CA ARG A 77 -0.75 14.76 12.58
C ARG A 77 -0.05 13.40 12.57
N GLY A 78 -0.77 12.33 12.92
CA GLY A 78 -0.28 10.96 12.78
C GLY A 78 0.09 10.53 11.36
N ASN A 79 -0.45 11.14 10.29
CA ASN A 79 -0.03 10.82 8.91
C ASN A 79 1.40 11.28 8.64
N VAL A 80 1.83 12.40 9.22
CA VAL A 80 3.18 12.93 9.04
C VAL A 80 4.18 12.03 9.77
N VAL A 81 3.92 11.74 11.05
CA VAL A 81 4.78 10.87 11.87
C VAL A 81 4.82 9.45 11.31
N GLY A 82 3.65 8.90 10.97
CA GLY A 82 3.53 7.57 10.36
C GLY A 82 4.20 7.50 8.99
N GLY A 83 4.07 8.55 8.16
CA GLY A 83 4.73 8.64 6.86
C GLY A 83 6.26 8.64 6.96
N ILE A 84 6.82 9.36 7.93
CA ILE A 84 8.27 9.36 8.19
C ILE A 84 8.74 7.98 8.64
N LEU A 85 8.06 7.37 9.62
CA LEU A 85 8.39 6.03 10.11
C LEU A 85 8.28 4.97 9.01
N PHE A 86 7.22 5.05 8.19
CA PHE A 86 7.02 4.17 7.04
C PHE A 86 8.12 4.36 5.99
N GLY A 87 8.49 5.60 5.68
CA GLY A 87 9.57 5.91 4.75
C GLY A 87 10.93 5.37 5.20
N ILE A 88 11.26 5.52 6.49
CA ILE A 88 12.50 4.97 7.07
C ILE A 88 12.48 3.44 7.02
N GLY A 89 11.36 2.82 7.39
CA GLY A 89 11.22 1.36 7.31
C GLY A 89 11.36 0.85 5.88
N TRP A 90 10.76 1.54 4.91
CA TRP A 90 10.84 1.19 3.51
C TRP A 90 12.25 1.36 2.93
N SER A 91 12.98 2.42 3.28
CA SER A 91 14.35 2.62 2.80
C SER A 91 15.32 1.56 3.34
N ILE A 92 15.15 1.11 4.58
CA ILE A 92 15.98 0.07 5.19
C ILE A 92 15.67 -1.30 4.59
N THR A 93 14.38 -1.66 4.53
CA THR A 93 13.94 -2.98 4.05
C THR A 93 13.98 -3.10 2.53
N GLY A 94 14.00 -1.97 1.81
CA GLY A 94 13.96 -1.92 0.35
C GLY A 94 12.76 -2.67 -0.23
N MET A 95 11.64 -2.71 0.51
CA MET A 95 10.46 -3.50 0.15
C MET A 95 9.20 -2.80 0.66
N CYS A 96 8.19 -2.68 -0.21
CA CYS A 96 6.89 -2.14 0.17
C CYS A 96 5.86 -3.28 0.28
N PRO A 97 4.63 -3.06 0.81
CA PRO A 97 3.75 -4.16 1.19
C PRO A 97 3.33 -5.07 0.02
N GLY A 98 3.33 -4.58 -1.22
CA GLY A 98 3.09 -5.39 -2.42
C GLY A 98 4.25 -6.37 -2.71
N PRO A 99 5.48 -5.88 -2.94
CA PRO A 99 6.69 -6.67 -3.06
C PRO A 99 6.93 -7.68 -1.95
N ILE A 100 6.52 -7.42 -0.69
CA ILE A 100 6.61 -8.44 0.38
C ILE A 100 5.92 -9.74 -0.05
N LEU A 101 4.68 -9.64 -0.52
CA LEU A 101 3.90 -10.82 -0.92
C LEU A 101 4.45 -11.49 -2.18
N VAL A 102 4.94 -10.69 -3.15
CA VAL A 102 5.54 -11.21 -4.39
C VAL A 102 6.83 -11.97 -4.10
N ASN A 103 7.74 -11.40 -3.30
CA ASN A 103 9.01 -12.04 -2.95
C ASN A 103 8.82 -13.33 -2.13
N ILE A 104 7.79 -13.39 -1.27
CA ILE A 104 7.43 -14.65 -0.60
C ILE A 104 6.98 -15.70 -1.63
N GLY A 105 6.18 -15.29 -2.62
CA GLY A 105 5.79 -16.15 -3.74
C GLY A 105 6.98 -16.62 -4.61
N GLU A 106 8.05 -15.83 -4.71
CA GLU A 106 9.30 -16.19 -5.37
C GLU A 106 10.24 -17.06 -4.51
N GLY A 107 9.90 -17.31 -3.24
CA GLY A 107 10.70 -18.15 -2.33
C GLY A 107 11.84 -17.41 -1.61
N LYS A 108 11.84 -16.08 -1.61
CA LYS A 108 12.87 -15.27 -0.93
C LYS A 108 12.61 -15.20 0.58
N VAL A 109 13.42 -15.94 1.34
CA VAL A 109 13.26 -16.12 2.80
C VAL A 109 13.33 -14.79 3.59
N TYR A 110 14.12 -13.82 3.13
CA TYR A 110 14.22 -12.51 3.78
C TYR A 110 12.91 -11.70 3.77
N ALA A 111 12.02 -11.96 2.80
CA ALA A 111 10.72 -11.30 2.74
C ALA A 111 9.80 -11.73 3.89
N LEU A 112 10.00 -12.92 4.47
CA LEU A 112 9.26 -13.37 5.65
C LEU A 112 9.60 -12.53 6.89
N ALA A 113 10.86 -12.13 7.04
CA ALA A 113 11.28 -11.25 8.14
C ALA A 113 10.65 -9.85 7.99
N ALA A 114 10.61 -9.31 6.76
CA ALA A 114 9.94 -8.05 6.46
C ALA A 114 8.42 -8.13 6.72
N LEU A 115 7.78 -9.24 6.32
CA LEU A 115 6.36 -9.48 6.59
C LEU A 115 6.10 -9.53 8.09
N ALA A 116 6.87 -10.31 8.85
CA ALA A 116 6.74 -10.41 10.29
C ALA A 116 6.91 -9.04 10.97
N GLY A 117 7.91 -8.26 10.57
CA GLY A 117 8.11 -6.90 11.06
C GLY A 117 6.93 -5.98 10.75
N SER A 118 6.36 -6.07 9.54
CA SER A 118 5.18 -5.29 9.14
C SER A 118 3.92 -5.66 9.93
N LEU A 119 3.72 -6.95 10.20
CA LEU A 119 2.59 -7.46 10.99
C LEU A 119 2.71 -7.07 12.46
N VAL A 120 3.90 -7.22 13.05
CA VAL A 120 4.18 -6.80 14.42
C VAL A 120 4.03 -5.29 14.54
N GLY A 121 4.59 -4.51 13.62
CA GLY A 121 4.47 -3.05 13.61
C GLY A 121 3.01 -2.59 13.51
N ALA A 122 2.23 -3.19 12.61
CA ALA A 122 0.80 -2.90 12.47
C ALA A 122 0.00 -3.32 13.72
N GLY A 123 0.33 -4.47 14.32
CA GLY A 123 -0.29 -4.94 15.56
C GLY A 123 0.00 -4.02 16.74
N VAL A 124 1.26 -3.64 16.94
CA VAL A 124 1.69 -2.70 17.98
C VAL A 124 1.03 -1.33 17.79
N PHE A 125 0.96 -0.83 16.55
CA PHE A 125 0.25 0.40 16.23
C PHE A 125 -1.25 0.29 16.55
N GLY A 126 -1.89 -0.84 16.22
CA GLY A 126 -3.30 -1.10 16.53
C GLY A 126 -3.59 -1.11 18.03
N VAL A 127 -2.73 -1.74 18.83
CA VAL A 127 -2.88 -1.79 20.31
C VAL A 127 -2.57 -0.44 20.95
N SER A 128 -1.62 0.31 20.42
CA SER A 128 -1.23 1.63 20.94
C SER A 128 -2.10 2.78 20.42
N TYR A 129 -2.95 2.54 19.41
CA TYR A 129 -3.89 3.51 18.85
C TYR A 129 -4.72 4.28 19.90
N PRO A 130 -5.41 3.64 20.86
CA PRO A 130 -6.19 4.36 21.87
C PRO A 130 -5.34 5.29 22.74
N ARG A 131 -4.07 4.94 22.99
CA ARG A 131 -3.12 5.82 23.71
C ARG A 131 -2.61 6.95 22.82
N LEU A 132 -2.33 6.68 21.55
CA LEU A 132 -1.85 7.67 20.58
C LEU A 132 -2.96 8.64 20.15
N GLN A 133 -4.24 8.26 20.26
CA GLN A 133 -5.37 9.12 19.90
C GLN A 133 -5.40 10.42 20.72
N GLY A 134 -5.08 10.34 22.02
CA GLY A 134 -4.98 11.49 22.90
C GLY A 134 -3.79 12.40 22.61
N ILE A 135 -2.64 11.83 22.21
CA ILE A 135 -1.40 12.58 21.99
C ILE A 135 -1.34 13.19 20.57
N MET A 136 -1.82 12.47 19.56
CA MET A 136 -1.66 12.83 18.15
C MET A 136 -2.93 13.29 17.43
N ARG A 137 -4.04 13.50 18.16
CA ARG A 137 -5.37 13.86 17.60
C ARG A 137 -5.73 12.99 16.38
N LEU A 138 -5.66 11.68 16.57
CA LEU A 138 -6.05 10.72 15.52
C LEU A 138 -7.57 10.72 15.36
N PRO A 139 -8.13 10.55 14.14
CA PRO A 139 -9.55 10.34 13.94
C PRO A 139 -9.99 9.06 14.67
N VAL A 140 -11.24 8.98 15.10
CA VAL A 140 -11.76 7.74 15.70
C VAL A 140 -11.64 6.63 14.66
N LEU A 141 -11.02 5.49 15.00
CA LEU A 141 -11.08 4.30 14.15
C LEU A 141 -12.55 3.92 14.03
N ALA A 142 -13.15 4.16 12.86
CA ALA A 142 -14.33 3.42 12.47
C ALA A 142 -13.88 1.95 12.42
N ARG A 143 -14.17 1.19 13.48
CA ARG A 143 -14.12 -0.28 13.40
C ARG A 143 -15.07 -0.61 12.26
N GLY A 144 -14.52 -1.04 11.13
CA GLY A 144 -15.30 -1.74 10.14
C GLY A 144 -15.79 -3.00 10.84
N THR A 145 -17.00 -2.95 11.38
CA THR A 145 -17.77 -4.15 11.67
C THR A 145 -17.74 -4.95 10.37
N GLY A 146 -17.27 -6.19 10.45
CA GLY A 146 -17.10 -7.09 9.30
C GLY A 146 -18.43 -7.57 8.73
N ASP A 147 -19.38 -6.66 8.51
CA ASP A 147 -20.64 -6.94 7.83
C ASP A 147 -20.42 -6.75 6.33
N GLY A 148 -19.70 -7.73 5.77
CA GLY A 148 -19.75 -8.09 4.36
C GLY A 148 -20.64 -9.31 4.19
#